data_AF-A0A9N7Q4U0-F1
#
_entry.id   AF-A0A9N7Q4U0-F1
#
_cell.length_a   1.000
_cell.length_b   1.000
_cell.length_c   1.000
_cell.angle_alpha   90.00
_cell.angle_beta   90.00
_cell.angle_gamma   90.00
#
_symmetry.space_group_name_H-M   'P 1'
#
loop_
_entity.id
_entity.type
_entity.pdbx_description
1 polymer ?
#
loop_
_entity_poly.entity_id
_entity_poly.type
_entity_poly.pdbx_seq_one_letter_code
_entity_poly.pdbx_strand_id
1 'polypeptide(L)'
;MDRTEALSHVLRKIREDKGLTQLVVADLALMSPTSVSNVENHRKGLRMASFFDLCDALGVRASDVIRQAEEEAAKHSGRSRSQKPRLGRPPTKKAV
;
A
#
# COMPACT_ATOMS: atom_id res chain seq x y z
N MET A 1 3.89 -3.44 6.17
CA MET A 1 3.61 -2.57 5.02
C MET A 1 4.10 -1.18 5.36
N ASP A 2 5.03 -0.64 4.57
CA ASP A 2 5.38 0.78 4.69
C ASP A 2 4.31 1.66 4.03
N ARG A 3 4.38 2.98 4.20
CA ARG A 3 3.37 3.92 3.67
C ARG A 3 3.34 3.96 2.15
N THR A 4 4.47 3.78 1.48
CA THR A 4 4.56 3.82 0.02
C THR A 4 4.04 2.54 -0.62
N GLU A 5 4.26 1.39 0.02
CA GLU A 5 3.64 0.12 -0.34
C GLU A 5 2.12 0.20 -0.15
N ALA A 6 1.67 0.76 0.98
CA ALA A 6 0.25 0.97 1.26
C ALA A 6 -0.42 1.88 0.23
N LEU A 7 0.26 2.93 -0.22
CA LEU A 7 -0.23 3.81 -1.29
C LEU A 7 -0.46 3.06 -2.60
N SER A 8 0.51 2.25 -3.03
CA SER A 8 0.40 1.38 -4.21
C SER A 8 -0.79 0.44 -4.12
N HIS A 9 -1.00 -0.17 -2.95
CA HIS A 9 -2.13 -1.08 -2.71
C HIS A 9 -3.48 -0.37 -2.73
N VAL A 10 -3.58 0.82 -2.12
CA VAL A 10 -4.82 1.61 -2.13
C VAL A 10 -5.21 2.03 -3.55
N LEU A 11 -4.25 2.50 -4.36
CA LEU A 11 -4.50 2.85 -5.77
C LEU A 11 -5.06 1.65 -6.56
N ARG A 12 -4.44 0.48 -6.39
CA ARG A 12 -4.91 -0.78 -6.99
C ARG A 12 -6.34 -1.11 -6.56
N LYS A 13 -6.62 -1.01 -5.26
CA LYS A 13 -7.94 -1.33 -4.71
C LYS A 13 -9.02 -0.39 -5.25
N ILE A 14 -8.76 0.91 -5.27
CA ILE A 14 -9.70 1.89 -5.85
C ILE A 14 -10.00 1.56 -7.31
N ARG A 15 -8.98 1.19 -8.10
CA ARG A 15 -9.18 0.76 -9.48
C ARG A 15 -10.09 -0.47 -9.56
N GLU A 16 -9.82 -1.50 -8.77
CA GLU A 16 -10.57 -2.75 -8.74
C GLU A 16 -12.02 -2.54 -8.28
N ASP A 17 -12.24 -1.73 -7.25
CA ASP A 17 -13.58 -1.37 -6.74
C ASP A 17 -14.41 -0.62 -7.79
N LYS A 18 -13.76 0.11 -8.71
CA LYS A 18 -14.39 0.77 -9.86
C LYS A 18 -14.57 -0.15 -11.07
N GLY A 19 -14.13 -1.41 -11.00
CA GLY A 19 -14.21 -2.36 -12.11
C GLY A 19 -13.32 -2.02 -13.32
N LEU A 20 -12.30 -1.17 -13.12
CA LEU A 20 -11.42 -0.72 -14.20
C LEU A 20 -10.23 -1.67 -14.37
N THR A 21 -9.82 -1.90 -15.62
CA THR A 21 -8.57 -2.62 -15.91
C THR A 21 -7.37 -1.68 -15.81
N GLN A 22 -6.18 -2.25 -15.61
CA GLN A 22 -4.93 -1.45 -15.65
C GLN A 22 -4.75 -0.75 -17.00
N LEU A 23 -5.20 -1.36 -18.10
CA LEU A 23 -5.13 -0.78 -19.45
C LEU A 23 -6.00 0.48 -19.55
N VAL A 24 -7.21 0.46 -19.00
CA VAL A 24 -8.12 1.62 -19.02
C VAL A 24 -7.54 2.77 -18.21
N VAL A 25 -7.02 2.50 -17.00
CA VAL A 25 -6.39 3.56 -16.18
C VAL A 25 -5.13 4.11 -16.83
N ALA A 26 -4.35 3.25 -17.49
CA ALA A 26 -3.15 3.67 -18.20
C ALA A 26 -3.47 4.66 -19.33
N ASP A 27 -4.53 4.38 -20.11
CA ASP A 27 -5.02 5.28 -21.16
C ASP A 27 -5.47 6.62 -20.58
N LEU A 28 -6.30 6.60 -19.53
CA LEU A 28 -6.82 7.80 -18.87
C LEU A 28 -5.72 8.66 -18.22
N ALA A 29 -4.69 8.03 -17.66
CA ALA A 29 -3.57 8.71 -17.00
C ALA A 29 -2.44 9.08 -17.98
N LEU A 30 -2.56 8.78 -19.28
CA LEU A 30 -1.49 8.93 -20.27
C LEU A 30 -0.18 8.22 -19.85
N MET A 31 -0.32 7.04 -19.24
CA MET A 31 0.77 6.19 -18.77
C MET A 31 0.84 4.89 -19.56
N SER A 32 1.99 4.22 -19.56
CA SER A 32 2.05 2.86 -20.09
C SER A 32 1.40 1.86 -19.12
N PRO A 33 0.74 0.80 -19.61
CA PRO A 33 0.18 -0.25 -18.76
C PRO A 33 1.21 -0.88 -17.81
N THR A 34 2.45 -1.05 -18.28
CA THR A 34 3.58 -1.51 -17.47
C THR A 34 3.90 -0.55 -16.32
N SER A 35 3.77 0.76 -16.53
CA SER A 35 4.00 1.74 -15.47
C SER A 35 2.93 1.66 -14.39
N VAL A 36 1.65 1.55 -14.78
CA VAL A 36 0.54 1.33 -13.84
C VAL A 36 0.74 0.05 -13.05
N SER A 37 1.08 -1.06 -13.73
CA SER A 37 1.36 -2.34 -13.07
C SER A 37 2.55 -2.26 -12.10
N ASN A 38 3.63 -1.57 -12.46
CA ASN A 38 4.77 -1.37 -11.56
C ASN A 38 4.42 -0.54 -10.32
N VAL A 39 3.57 0.46 -10.48
CA VAL A 39 3.07 1.29 -9.36
C VAL A 39 2.21 0.44 -8.44
N GLU A 40 1.21 -0.27 -8.95
CA GLU A 40 0.28 -1.07 -8.15
C GLU A 40 0.95 -2.23 -7.42
N ASN A 41 2.03 -2.78 -7.98
CA ASN A 41 2.82 -3.86 -7.36
C ASN A 41 4.01 -3.34 -6.55
N HIS A 42 4.11 -2.03 -6.30
CA HIS A 42 5.19 -1.39 -5.56
C HIS A 42 6.61 -1.76 -6.06
N ARG A 43 6.76 -2.00 -7.36
CA ARG A 43 8.06 -2.36 -7.97
C ARG A 43 8.94 -1.15 -8.28
N LYS A 44 8.33 0.04 -8.35
CA LYS A 44 9.02 1.31 -8.61
C LYS A 44 8.38 2.42 -7.78
N GLY A 45 9.21 3.34 -7.28
CA GLY A 45 8.74 4.53 -6.60
C GLY A 45 7.81 5.37 -7.48
N LEU A 46 6.70 5.82 -6.90
CA LEU A 46 5.71 6.66 -7.55
C LEU A 46 6.11 8.13 -7.42
N ARG A 47 6.23 8.83 -8.55
CA ARG A 47 6.46 10.28 -8.58
C ARG A 47 5.16 11.02 -8.28
N MET A 48 5.24 12.18 -7.63
CA MET A 48 4.07 12.98 -7.28
C MET A 48 3.21 13.38 -8.50
N ALA A 49 3.82 13.76 -9.62
CA ALA A 49 3.06 14.06 -10.84
C ALA A 49 2.21 12.86 -11.29
N SER A 50 2.84 11.69 -11.43
CA SER A 50 2.16 10.45 -11.81
C SER A 50 1.13 10.00 -10.76
N PHE A 51 1.31 10.35 -9.50
CA PHE A 51 0.30 10.11 -8.46
C PHE A 51 -0.96 10.95 -8.70
N PHE A 52 -0.82 12.23 -9.04
CA PHE A 52 -1.97 13.07 -9.39
C PHE A 52 -2.64 12.59 -10.68
N ASP A 53 -1.88 12.25 -11.72
CA ASP A 53 -2.43 11.71 -12.97
C ASP A 53 -3.28 10.45 -12.73
N LEU A 54 -2.81 9.54 -11.86
CA LEU A 54 -3.56 8.35 -11.46
C LEU A 54 -4.81 8.69 -10.64
N CYS A 55 -4.75 9.68 -9.75
CA CYS A 55 -5.91 10.12 -8.97
C CYS A 55 -6.99 10.72 -9.87
N ASP A 56 -6.59 11.53 -10.85
CA ASP A 56 -7.49 12.16 -11.82
C ASP A 56 -8.12 11.10 -12.74
N ALA A 57 -7.32 10.16 -13.27
CA ALA A 57 -7.81 9.03 -14.05
C ALA A 57 -8.77 8.13 -13.26
N LEU A 58 -8.51 7.95 -11.97
CA LEU A 58 -9.39 7.23 -11.06
C LEU A 58 -10.54 8.09 -10.56
N GLY A 59 -10.63 9.39 -10.87
CA GLY A 59 -11.68 10.29 -10.38
C GLY A 59 -11.78 10.29 -8.85
N VAL A 60 -10.65 10.40 -8.15
CA VAL A 60 -10.57 10.46 -6.69
C VAL A 60 -9.63 11.59 -6.26
N ARG A 61 -9.89 12.21 -5.10
CA ARG A 61 -8.99 13.23 -4.59
C ARG A 61 -7.73 12.59 -4.02
N ALA A 62 -6.58 13.11 -4.40
CA ALA A 62 -5.27 12.68 -3.91
C ALA A 62 -5.17 12.63 -2.37
N SER A 63 -5.76 13.60 -1.67
CA SER A 63 -5.80 13.63 -0.20
C SER A 63 -6.49 12.41 0.41
N ASP A 64 -7.54 11.91 -0.24
CA ASP A 64 -8.31 10.77 0.26
C ASP A 64 -7.55 9.47 0.05
N VAL A 65 -6.75 9.38 -1.02
CA VAL A 65 -5.86 8.24 -1.29
C VAL A 65 -4.73 8.21 -0.26
N ILE A 66 -4.12 9.36 0.05
CA ILE A 66 -3.07 9.47 1.08
C ILE A 66 -3.62 9.06 2.44
N ARG A 67 -4.77 9.60 2.85
CA ARG A 67 -5.41 9.24 4.13
C ARG A 67 -5.65 7.73 4.24
N GLN A 68 -6.19 7.10 3.19
CA GLN A 68 -6.40 5.66 3.15
C GLN A 68 -5.09 4.87 3.23
N ALA A 69 -4.03 5.34 2.58
CA ALA A 69 -2.71 4.70 2.63
C ALA A 69 -2.09 4.76 4.04
N GLU A 70 -2.23 5.90 4.74
CA GLU A 70 -1.78 6.06 6.12
C GLU A 70 -2.54 5.11 7.07
N GLU A 71 -3.86 5.01 6.91
CA GLU A 71 -4.72 4.08 7.66
C GLU A 71 -4.33 2.62 7.39
N GLU A 72 -4.06 2.26 6.13
CA GLU A 72 -3.70 0.91 5.74
C GLU A 72 -2.32 0.49 6.28
N ALA A 73 -1.35 1.40 6.24
CA ALA A 73 -0.05 1.21 6.88
C ALA A 73 -0.19 1.07 8.42
N ALA A 74 -1.05 1.87 9.04
CA ALA A 74 -1.30 1.81 10.48
C ALA A 74 -1.86 0.46 10.92
N LYS A 75 -2.84 -0.10 10.21
CA LYS A 75 -3.41 -1.45 10.49
C LYS A 75 -2.34 -2.54 10.50
N HIS A 76 -1.39 -2.47 9.56
CA HIS A 76 -0.31 -3.44 9.45
C HIS A 76 0.79 -3.24 10.50
N SER A 77 1.03 -1.99 10.93
CA SER A 77 1.95 -1.70 12.03
C SER A 77 1.42 -2.18 13.40
N GLY A 78 0.11 -2.09 13.63
CA GLY A 78 -0.56 -2.56 14.85
C GLY A 78 -0.55 -4.08 14.97
N ARG A 79 -0.67 -4.80 13.85
CA ARG A 79 -0.63 -6.27 13.80
C ARG A 79 0.71 -6.87 14.23
N SER A 80 1.81 -6.14 14.02
CA SER A 80 3.16 -6.55 14.46
C SER A 80 3.32 -6.49 15.99
N ARG A 81 2.60 -5.61 16.68
CA ARG A 81 2.68 -5.45 18.15
C ARG A 81 1.92 -6.52 18.95
N SER A 82 1.06 -7.32 18.32
CA SER A 82 0.27 -8.36 18.99
C SER A 82 0.91 -9.75 18.98
N GLN A 83 2.17 -9.89 18.55
CA GLN A 83 2.88 -11.17 18.63
C GLN A 83 3.21 -11.46 20.11
N LYS A 84 2.55 -12.50 20.67
CA LYS A 84 2.64 -13.00 22.07
C LYS A 84 4.03 -12.79 22.72
N PRO A 85 4.10 -12.47 24.03
CA PRO A 85 5.36 -12.48 24.74
C PRO A 85 5.99 -13.87 24.59
N ARG A 86 7.22 -13.92 24.06
CA ARG A 86 8.03 -15.14 24.08
C ARG A 86 8.24 -15.48 25.56
N LEU A 87 7.52 -16.48 26.06
CA LEU A 87 7.67 -16.97 27.43
C LEU A 87 9.16 -17.33 27.60
N GLY A 88 9.87 -16.57 28.42
CA GLY A 88 11.30 -16.79 28.67
C GLY A 88 11.53 -18.20 29.19
N ARG A 89 12.62 -18.84 28.75
CA ARG A 89 13.06 -20.11 29.30
C ARG A 89 13.26 -19.94 30.82
N PRO A 90 12.67 -20.79 31.67
CA PRO A 90 12.81 -20.64 33.11
C PRO A 90 14.29 -20.81 33.51
N PRO A 91 14.77 -20.07 34.53
CA PRO A 91 16.15 -20.13 34.96
C PRO A 91 16.46 -21.54 35.48
N THR A 92 17.51 -22.15 34.94
CA THR A 92 18.05 -23.41 35.47
C THR A 92 18.55 -23.15 36.89
N LYS A 93 17.85 -23.71 37.88
CA LYS A 93 18.35 -23.79 39.26
C LYS A 93 19.67 -24.54 39.23
N LYS A 94 20.78 -23.87 39.58
CA LYS A 94 22.00 -24.57 39.94
C LYS A 94 21.75 -25.23 41.30
N ALA A 95 21.78 -26.56 41.32
CA ALA A 95 21.82 -27.33 42.55
C ALA A 95 23.18 -27.10 43.23
N VAL A 96 23.15 -27.04 44.56
CA VAL A 96 24.26 -26.88 45.50
C VAL A 96 25.29 -27.98 45.34
#